data_AF-A0A3D5RJC9-F1
#
_entry.id   AF-A0A3D5RJC9-F1
#
_cell.length_a   1.000
_cell.length_b   1.000
_cell.length_c   1.000
_cell.angle_alpha   90.00
_cell.angle_beta   90.00
_cell.angle_gamma   90.00
#
_symmetry.space_group_name_H-M   'P 1'
#
loop_
_entity.id
_entity.type
_entity.pdbx_description
1 polymer ?
#
loop_
_entity_poly.entity_id
_entity_poly.type
_entity_poly.pdbx_seq_one_letter_code
_entity_poly.pdbx_strand_id
1 'polypeptide(L)'
;MKINDKEFYRFIEFTMKMQGTGLTHERIKQIIKDKTQALSVEEKEVRNLTDAFTYIVNNVNQTFSKETINKSYYMLNLEVMDEEKQEEILKTYYKYSDESIYLRVAKIQNKIIELKINKKIEYSLLLANLIMLKKSRGILITYPNISEIYKEALINRNEEKLMLLYSRLETISNSENESKEIDVEKINEYIKRNKNYILARYHVEKLYLYGSFAKNTMNKNSDIDFLVILEEDIINIEKERIIKELIEYLTKEIGIKVDIIDFTHAMKVLEINEMENIITLI
;
A
#
# COMPACT_ATOMS: atom_id res chain seq x y z
N MET A 1 -4.25 -15.13 9.06
CA MET A 1 -4.64 -14.06 8.09
C MET A 1 -3.68 -14.11 6.91
N LYS A 2 -4.18 -14.03 5.67
CA LYS A 2 -3.34 -14.01 4.46
C LYS A 2 -3.29 -12.58 3.95
N ILE A 3 -2.10 -11.98 3.96
CA ILE A 3 -1.88 -10.61 3.43
C ILE A 3 -2.20 -10.65 1.94
N ASN A 4 -2.92 -9.65 1.47
CA ASN A 4 -3.19 -9.53 0.04
C ASN A 4 -2.04 -8.78 -0.68
N ASP A 5 -1.95 -8.97 -2.00
CA ASP A 5 -0.91 -8.35 -2.80
C ASP A 5 -0.86 -6.82 -2.63
N LYS A 6 -2.01 -6.14 -2.58
CA LYS A 6 -2.11 -4.67 -2.42
C LYS A 6 -1.49 -4.21 -1.10
N GLU A 7 -1.82 -4.88 0.00
CA GLU A 7 -1.25 -4.65 1.33
C GLU A 7 0.27 -4.87 1.32
N PHE A 8 0.74 -5.93 0.64
CA PHE A 8 2.15 -6.21 0.49
C PHE A 8 2.88 -5.08 -0.27
N TYR A 9 2.37 -4.67 -1.45
CA TYR A 9 2.95 -3.58 -2.23
C TYR A 9 2.96 -2.26 -1.44
N ARG A 10 1.82 -1.90 -0.83
CA ARG A 10 1.66 -0.65 -0.08
C ARG A 10 2.60 -0.58 1.12
N PHE A 11 2.80 -1.70 1.82
CA PHE A 11 3.77 -1.76 2.91
C PHE A 11 5.16 -1.35 2.42
N ILE A 12 5.66 -1.97 1.34
CA ILE A 12 6.99 -1.69 0.80
C ILE A 12 7.05 -0.25 0.25
N GLU A 13 6.12 0.12 -0.62
CA GLU A 13 6.10 1.42 -1.29
C GLU A 13 6.03 2.58 -0.28
N PHE A 14 5.11 2.53 0.67
CA PHE A 14 4.94 3.64 1.60
C PHE A 14 6.04 3.70 2.66
N THR A 15 6.64 2.56 3.02
CA THR A 15 7.84 2.57 3.87
C THR A 15 8.99 3.26 3.15
N MET A 16 9.22 2.95 1.87
CA MET A 16 10.30 3.56 1.08
C MET A 16 10.04 5.05 0.80
N LYS A 17 8.80 5.42 0.48
CA LYS A 17 8.41 6.84 0.35
C LYS A 17 8.61 7.63 1.64
N MET A 18 8.33 7.04 2.80
CA MET A 18 8.60 7.65 4.11
C MET A 18 10.11 7.83 4.39
N GLN A 19 10.97 7.02 3.78
CA GLN A 19 12.43 7.22 3.80
C GLN A 19 12.91 8.25 2.76
N GLY A 20 12.03 8.74 1.89
CA GLY A 20 12.35 9.76 0.90
C GLY A 20 12.95 9.22 -0.40
N THR A 21 12.66 7.97 -0.79
CA THR A 21 13.09 7.45 -2.10
C THR A 21 12.58 8.32 -3.26
N GLY A 22 13.41 8.48 -4.28
CA GLY A 22 13.05 9.13 -5.54
C GLY A 22 12.41 8.19 -6.56
N LEU A 23 12.27 6.90 -6.25
CA LEU A 23 11.74 5.90 -7.17
C LEU A 23 10.24 6.07 -7.43
N THR A 24 9.85 5.87 -8.68
CA THR A 24 8.44 5.91 -9.10
C THR A 24 7.66 4.69 -8.59
N HIS A 25 6.33 4.81 -8.50
CA HIS A 25 5.45 3.70 -8.14
C HIS A 25 5.71 2.47 -9.01
N GLU A 26 5.76 2.64 -10.33
CA GLU A 26 5.96 1.53 -11.26
C GLU A 26 7.36 0.90 -11.10
N ARG A 27 8.39 1.71 -10.86
CA ARG A 27 9.74 1.18 -10.63
C ARG A 27 9.80 0.31 -9.37
N ILE A 28 9.22 0.77 -8.27
CA ILE A 28 9.12 0.00 -7.02
C ILE A 28 8.37 -1.32 -7.26
N LYS A 29 7.22 -1.26 -7.95
CA LYS A 29 6.38 -2.42 -8.24
C LYS A 29 7.08 -3.46 -9.13
N GLN A 30 7.86 -3.03 -10.12
CA GLN A 30 8.66 -3.91 -10.97
C GLN A 30 9.73 -4.66 -10.16
N ILE A 31 10.38 -3.99 -9.20
CA ILE A 31 11.38 -4.60 -8.30
C ILE A 31 10.71 -5.61 -7.36
N ILE A 32 9.57 -5.26 -6.75
CA ILE A 32 8.83 -6.16 -5.87
C ILE A 32 8.38 -7.43 -6.61
N LYS A 33 7.96 -7.28 -7.88
CA LYS A 33 7.55 -8.40 -8.75
C LYS A 33 8.70 -9.18 -9.37
N ASP A 34 9.95 -8.82 -9.06
CA ASP A 34 11.15 -9.42 -9.64
C ASP A 34 11.19 -9.36 -11.18
N LYS A 35 10.58 -8.32 -11.78
CA LYS A 35 10.53 -8.14 -13.24
C LYS A 35 11.78 -7.47 -13.80
N THR A 36 12.58 -6.85 -12.94
CA THR A 36 13.74 -6.06 -13.32
C THR A 36 14.82 -6.17 -12.27
N GLN A 37 16.08 -6.08 -12.68
CA GLN A 37 17.21 -6.01 -11.76
C GLN A 37 17.24 -4.68 -10.99
N ALA A 38 17.56 -4.75 -9.69
CA ALA A 38 17.86 -3.61 -8.85
C ALA A 38 19.34 -3.22 -9.00
N LEU A 39 19.60 -2.04 -9.57
CA LEU A 39 20.93 -1.55 -9.90
C LEU A 39 21.40 -0.48 -8.92
N SER A 40 20.53 0.49 -8.62
CA SER A 40 20.86 1.61 -7.73
C SER A 40 20.83 1.21 -6.24
N VAL A 41 21.36 2.07 -5.38
CA VAL A 41 21.31 1.85 -3.92
C VAL A 41 19.85 1.82 -3.45
N GLU A 42 19.04 2.80 -3.83
CA GLU A 42 17.61 2.85 -3.46
C GLU A 42 16.84 1.62 -3.96
N GLU A 43 17.12 1.15 -5.18
CA GLU A 43 16.46 -0.04 -5.74
C GLU A 43 16.84 -1.30 -4.95
N LYS A 44 18.09 -1.42 -4.53
CA LYS A 44 18.55 -2.51 -3.65
C LYS A 44 17.89 -2.41 -2.28
N GLU A 45 17.63 -1.22 -1.76
CA GLU A 45 16.89 -1.06 -0.52
C GLU A 45 15.43 -1.53 -0.64
N VAL A 46 14.75 -1.19 -1.73
CA VAL A 46 13.41 -1.75 -2.05
C VAL A 46 13.47 -3.28 -2.08
N ARG A 47 14.49 -3.85 -2.75
CA ARG A 47 14.65 -5.30 -2.84
C ARG A 47 14.87 -5.94 -1.47
N ASN A 48 15.80 -5.42 -0.69
CA ASN A 48 16.11 -5.92 0.65
C ASN A 48 14.90 -5.87 1.59
N LEU A 49 14.12 -4.77 1.54
CA LEU A 49 12.88 -4.67 2.32
C LEU A 49 11.83 -5.68 1.84
N THR A 50 11.74 -5.90 0.53
CA THR A 50 10.85 -6.91 -0.07
C THR A 50 11.20 -8.33 0.40
N ASP A 51 12.49 -8.67 0.38
CA ASP A 51 12.98 -9.98 0.82
C ASP A 51 12.73 -10.19 2.32
N ALA A 52 13.06 -9.18 3.13
CA ALA A 52 12.83 -9.22 4.57
C ALA A 52 11.33 -9.35 4.91
N PHE A 53 10.46 -8.62 4.20
CA PHE A 53 9.02 -8.70 4.42
C PHE A 53 8.46 -10.06 3.98
N THR A 54 8.87 -10.56 2.81
CA THR A 54 8.50 -11.90 2.33
C THR A 54 8.86 -12.97 3.36
N TYR A 55 10.05 -12.89 3.94
CA TYR A 55 10.49 -13.82 4.97
C TYR A 55 9.59 -13.81 6.20
N ILE A 56 9.26 -12.64 6.76
CA ILE A 56 8.42 -12.61 7.98
C ILE A 56 7.00 -13.13 7.68
N VAL A 57 6.46 -12.84 6.50
CA VAL A 57 5.11 -13.28 6.09
C VAL A 57 5.07 -14.80 5.96
N ASN A 58 6.09 -15.39 5.32
CA ASN A 58 6.19 -16.84 5.14
C ASN A 58 6.55 -17.58 6.44
N ASN A 59 7.05 -16.88 7.46
CA ASN A 59 7.47 -17.46 8.74
C ASN A 59 6.59 -17.02 9.93
N VAL A 60 5.38 -16.51 9.67
CA VAL A 60 4.46 -16.08 10.72
C VAL A 60 4.14 -17.18 11.74
N ASN A 61 4.11 -18.44 11.33
CA ASN A 61 3.81 -19.57 12.23
C ASN A 61 5.02 -20.06 13.03
N GLN A 62 6.24 -19.59 12.70
CA GLN A 62 7.47 -19.99 13.39
C GLN A 62 7.64 -19.25 14.72
N THR A 63 8.38 -19.82 15.66
CA THR A 63 8.67 -19.20 16.96
C THR A 63 9.36 -17.85 16.78
N PHE A 64 9.01 -16.85 17.58
CA PHE A 64 9.74 -15.59 17.62
C PHE A 64 11.06 -15.81 18.38
N SER A 65 12.16 -15.98 17.64
CA SER A 65 13.47 -16.38 18.19
C SER A 65 14.59 -15.43 17.75
N LYS A 66 15.78 -15.59 18.33
CA LYS A 66 17.03 -14.94 17.85
C LYS A 66 17.25 -15.18 16.36
N GLU A 67 17.00 -16.39 15.90
CA GLU A 67 17.13 -16.76 14.49
C GLU A 67 16.14 -15.97 13.61
N THR A 68 14.88 -15.83 14.01
CA THR A 68 13.89 -15.01 13.28
C THR A 68 14.30 -13.55 13.21
N ILE A 69 14.76 -12.99 14.35
CA ILE A 69 15.26 -11.62 14.46
C ILE A 69 16.44 -11.44 13.49
N ASN A 70 17.47 -12.28 13.62
CA ASN A 70 18.69 -12.16 12.83
C ASN A 70 18.45 -12.38 11.31
N LYS A 71 17.66 -13.39 10.91
CA LYS A 71 17.37 -13.64 9.49
C LYS A 71 16.61 -12.48 8.84
N SER A 72 15.60 -11.95 9.53
CA SER A 72 14.82 -10.81 9.01
C SER A 72 15.67 -9.53 8.95
N TYR A 73 16.56 -9.32 9.92
CA TYR A 73 17.53 -8.24 9.91
C TYR A 73 18.55 -8.37 8.78
N TYR A 74 19.10 -9.58 8.60
CA TYR A 74 20.08 -9.88 7.56
C TYR A 74 19.52 -9.63 6.17
N MET A 75 18.27 -10.00 5.89
CA MET A 75 17.67 -9.71 4.59
C MET A 75 17.52 -8.21 4.32
N LEU A 76 17.28 -7.41 5.36
CA LEU A 76 17.13 -5.96 5.24
C LEU A 76 18.48 -5.22 5.11
N ASN A 77 19.48 -5.66 5.88
CA ASN A 77 20.74 -4.93 6.07
C ASN A 77 21.96 -5.61 5.41
N LEU A 78 21.85 -6.89 5.03
CA LEU A 78 22.92 -7.74 4.52
C LEU A 78 24.09 -7.93 5.51
N GLU A 79 23.79 -7.82 6.80
CA GLU A 79 24.72 -8.03 7.92
C GLU A 79 24.04 -8.77 9.07
N VAL A 80 24.84 -9.45 9.88
CA VAL A 80 24.37 -10.19 11.05
C VAL A 80 24.15 -9.20 12.19
N MET A 81 23.01 -9.31 12.89
CA MET A 81 22.74 -8.51 14.07
C MET A 81 23.65 -8.96 15.21
N ASP A 82 24.18 -8.03 15.99
CA ASP A 82 24.86 -8.34 17.24
C ASP A 82 23.98 -9.16 18.21
N GLU A 83 24.56 -10.17 18.86
CA GLU A 83 23.81 -11.11 19.70
C GLU A 83 23.17 -10.47 20.93
N GLU A 84 23.80 -9.44 21.51
CA GLU A 84 23.24 -8.69 22.66
C GLU A 84 21.98 -7.95 22.23
N LYS A 85 22.02 -7.30 21.06
CA LYS A 85 20.84 -6.64 20.47
C LYS A 85 19.71 -7.62 20.20
N GLN A 86 20.03 -8.82 19.69
CA GLN A 86 19.02 -9.87 19.48
C GLN A 86 18.37 -10.32 20.79
N GLU A 87 19.19 -10.52 21.83
CA GLU A 87 18.73 -10.91 23.17
C GLU A 87 17.81 -9.85 23.78
N GLU A 88 18.16 -8.57 23.68
CA GLU A 88 17.35 -7.49 24.24
C GLU A 88 16.00 -7.32 23.53
N ILE A 89 15.96 -7.52 22.19
CA ILE A 89 14.69 -7.55 21.44
C ILE A 89 13.84 -8.75 21.87
N LEU A 90 14.46 -9.93 22.02
CA LEU A 90 13.76 -11.16 22.41
C LEU A 90 13.18 -11.06 23.82
N LYS A 91 13.98 -10.60 24.79
CA LYS A 91 13.53 -10.34 26.16
C LYS A 91 12.37 -9.34 26.18
N THR A 92 12.46 -8.26 25.40
CA THR A 92 11.38 -7.27 25.30
C THR A 92 10.09 -7.91 24.78
N TYR A 93 10.17 -8.78 23.76
CA TYR A 93 8.99 -9.45 23.21
C TYR A 93 8.27 -10.31 24.25
N TYR A 94 9.02 -11.12 25.01
CA TYR A 94 8.44 -12.01 26.01
C TYR A 94 8.02 -11.29 27.30
N LYS A 95 8.72 -10.22 27.69
CA LYS A 95 8.37 -9.40 28.87
C LYS A 95 6.97 -8.80 28.77
N TYR A 96 6.53 -8.42 27.56
CA TYR A 96 5.21 -7.84 27.31
C TYR A 96 4.25 -8.85 26.65
N SER A 97 4.43 -10.14 26.94
CA SER A 97 3.65 -11.22 26.32
C SER A 97 2.21 -11.35 26.82
N ASP A 98 1.89 -10.78 27.98
CA ASP A 98 0.54 -10.73 28.57
C ASP A 98 -0.17 -9.40 28.29
N GLU A 99 0.54 -8.42 27.74
CA GLU A 99 0.01 -7.10 27.43
C GLU A 99 -0.74 -7.05 26.10
N SER A 100 -1.49 -5.95 25.91
CA SER A 100 -2.14 -5.64 24.64
C SER A 100 -1.15 -5.71 23.47
N ILE A 101 -1.64 -6.15 22.30
CA ILE A 101 -0.78 -6.33 21.13
C ILE A 101 -0.14 -5.01 20.69
N TYR A 102 -0.87 -3.90 20.78
CA TYR A 102 -0.37 -2.57 20.44
C TYR A 102 0.74 -2.11 21.39
N LEU A 103 0.59 -2.37 22.70
CA LEU A 103 1.64 -2.05 23.67
C LEU A 103 2.90 -2.87 23.40
N ARG A 104 2.75 -4.17 23.14
CA ARG A 104 3.89 -5.05 22.80
C ARG A 104 4.63 -4.57 21.55
N VAL A 105 3.89 -4.19 20.50
CA VAL A 105 4.46 -3.63 19.27
C VAL A 105 5.22 -2.34 19.58
N ALA A 106 4.61 -1.39 20.31
CA ALA A 106 5.25 -0.13 20.68
C ALA A 106 6.53 -0.34 21.50
N LYS A 107 6.52 -1.27 22.46
CA LYS A 107 7.72 -1.62 23.27
C LYS A 107 8.86 -2.17 22.42
N ILE A 108 8.55 -3.05 21.46
CA ILE A 108 9.55 -3.61 20.55
C ILE A 108 10.16 -2.51 19.68
N GLN A 109 9.35 -1.63 19.13
CA GLN A 109 9.85 -0.56 18.27
C GLN A 109 10.66 0.47 19.06
N ASN A 110 10.22 0.83 20.27
CA ASN A 110 11.00 1.67 21.19
C ASN A 110 12.36 1.04 21.50
N LYS A 111 12.41 -0.27 21.73
CA LYS A 111 13.67 -1.01 21.95
C LYS A 111 14.58 -0.97 20.72
N ILE A 112 14.04 -1.09 19.50
CA ILE A 112 14.80 -0.98 18.25
C ILE A 112 15.42 0.41 18.10
N ILE A 113 14.68 1.48 18.44
CA ILE A 113 15.19 2.86 18.43
C ILE A 113 16.28 3.03 19.49
N GLU A 114 16.06 2.54 20.70
CA GLU A 114 17.00 2.59 21.83
C GLU A 114 18.34 1.90 21.50
N LEU A 115 18.29 0.70 20.91
CA LEU A 115 19.47 -0.09 20.52
C LEU A 115 20.20 0.45 19.28
N LYS A 116 19.72 1.56 18.70
CA LYS A 116 20.28 2.21 17.50
C LYS A 116 20.52 1.20 16.37
N ILE A 117 19.50 0.39 16.08
CA ILE A 117 19.55 -0.61 15.00
C ILE A 117 19.73 0.08 13.64
N ASN A 118 20.50 -0.53 12.73
CA ASN A 118 20.61 -0.02 11.36
C ASN A 118 19.24 -0.13 10.65
N LYS A 119 18.90 0.85 9.80
CA LYS A 119 17.54 0.95 9.20
C LYS A 119 16.42 0.78 10.23
N LYS A 120 16.60 1.43 11.40
CA LYS A 120 15.72 1.26 12.57
C LYS A 120 14.24 1.48 12.28
N ILE A 121 13.87 2.34 11.33
CA ILE A 121 12.46 2.63 11.05
C ILE A 121 11.84 1.45 10.30
N GLU A 122 12.48 1.01 9.22
CA GLU A 122 12.08 -0.11 8.39
C GLU A 122 12.07 -1.40 9.19
N TYR A 123 13.12 -1.63 9.98
CA TYR A 123 13.20 -2.80 10.84
C TYR A 123 12.16 -2.78 11.98
N SER A 124 11.84 -1.59 12.51
CA SER A 124 10.75 -1.45 13.50
C SER A 124 9.39 -1.81 12.91
N LEU A 125 9.10 -1.39 11.68
CA LEU A 125 7.87 -1.73 10.98
C LEU A 125 7.82 -3.22 10.61
N LEU A 126 8.95 -3.79 10.22
CA LEU A 126 9.09 -5.22 9.91
C LEU A 126 8.71 -6.09 11.13
N LEU A 127 9.34 -5.85 12.28
CA LEU A 127 9.04 -6.62 13.50
C LEU A 127 7.64 -6.33 14.05
N ALA A 128 7.15 -5.10 13.94
CA ALA A 128 5.78 -4.77 14.29
C ALA A 128 4.78 -5.60 13.48
N ASN A 129 4.97 -5.68 12.16
CA ASN A 129 4.09 -6.48 11.29
C ASN A 129 4.19 -7.97 11.54
N LEU A 130 5.38 -8.50 11.83
CA LEU A 130 5.51 -9.89 12.29
C LEU A 130 4.65 -10.14 13.53
N ILE A 131 4.75 -9.27 14.54
CA ILE A 131 3.99 -9.42 15.80
C ILE A 131 2.48 -9.35 15.57
N MET A 132 2.00 -8.41 14.74
CA MET A 132 0.60 -8.28 14.38
C MET A 132 0.07 -9.53 13.67
N LEU A 133 0.80 -10.00 12.65
CA LEU A 133 0.44 -11.19 11.87
C LEU A 133 0.41 -12.46 12.73
N LYS A 134 1.35 -12.62 13.67
CA LYS A 134 1.37 -13.75 14.63
C LYS A 134 0.12 -13.81 15.51
N LYS A 135 -0.59 -12.69 15.69
CA LYS A 135 -1.85 -12.61 16.42
C LYS A 135 -3.07 -12.52 15.49
N SER A 136 -2.89 -12.85 14.20
CA SER A 136 -3.93 -12.76 13.17
C SER A 136 -4.57 -11.38 13.06
N ARG A 137 -3.78 -10.33 13.26
CA ARG A 137 -4.18 -8.93 13.11
C ARG A 137 -3.77 -8.40 11.73
N GLY A 138 -4.44 -7.34 11.30
CA GLY A 138 -4.08 -6.60 10.08
C GLY A 138 -2.67 -6.01 10.16
N ILE A 139 -2.02 -5.85 9.01
CA ILE A 139 -0.69 -5.26 8.95
C ILE A 139 -0.77 -3.74 9.13
N LEU A 140 0.28 -3.18 9.70
CA LEU A 140 0.54 -1.76 9.82
C LEU A 140 1.18 -1.26 8.53
N ILE A 141 0.45 -0.37 7.85
CA ILE A 141 0.89 0.32 6.64
C ILE A 141 0.95 1.82 6.96
N THR A 142 2.11 2.44 6.80
CA THR A 142 2.30 3.88 7.06
C THR A 142 1.88 4.71 5.86
N TYR A 143 0.57 4.88 5.66
CA TYR A 143 0.01 5.68 4.56
C TYR A 143 0.60 7.11 4.53
N PRO A 144 0.70 7.76 3.35
CA PRO A 144 1.34 9.07 3.21
C PRO A 144 0.85 10.12 4.20
N ASN A 145 -0.46 10.19 4.44
CA ASN A 145 -1.10 11.14 5.35
C ASN A 145 -0.77 10.94 6.84
N ILE A 146 -0.22 9.79 7.23
CA ILE A 146 0.18 9.51 8.62
C ILE A 146 1.68 9.23 8.78
N SER A 147 2.41 9.09 7.67
CA SER A 147 3.80 8.64 7.65
C SER A 147 4.72 9.52 8.53
N GLU A 148 4.63 10.84 8.39
CA GLU A 148 5.39 11.79 9.21
C GLU A 148 4.99 11.75 10.69
N ILE A 149 3.69 11.65 10.98
CA ILE A 149 3.17 11.56 12.35
C ILE A 149 3.68 10.28 13.04
N TYR A 150 3.70 9.17 12.30
CA TYR A 150 4.25 7.90 12.76
C TYR A 150 5.76 8.01 13.02
N LYS A 151 6.51 8.55 12.05
CA LYS A 151 7.96 8.69 12.13
C LYS A 151 8.37 9.54 13.32
N GLU A 152 7.69 10.66 13.53
CA GLU A 152 7.88 11.53 14.70
C GLU A 152 7.58 10.79 16.01
N ALA A 153 6.44 10.11 16.10
CA ALA A 153 6.06 9.35 17.30
C ALA A 153 7.10 8.27 17.63
N LEU A 154 7.60 7.57 16.62
CA LEU A 154 8.59 6.51 16.76
C LEU A 154 9.94 7.07 17.23
N ILE A 155 10.44 8.14 16.60
CA ILE A 155 11.73 8.77 16.97
C ILE A 155 11.67 9.31 18.40
N ASN A 156 10.55 9.92 18.79
CA ASN A 156 10.32 10.44 20.13
C ASN A 156 9.98 9.34 21.15
N ARG A 157 9.86 8.08 20.72
CA ARG A 157 9.45 6.93 21.54
C ARG A 157 8.12 7.18 22.29
N ASN A 158 7.20 7.89 21.64
CA ASN A 158 5.89 8.23 22.18
C ASN A 158 4.95 7.03 22.06
N GLU A 159 5.00 6.17 23.07
CA GLU A 159 4.26 4.90 23.14
C GLU A 159 2.74 5.08 22.98
N GLU A 160 2.15 6.05 23.67
CA GLU A 160 0.70 6.29 23.61
C GLU A 160 0.25 6.68 22.20
N LYS A 161 1.01 7.58 21.55
CA LYS A 161 0.73 8.00 20.17
C LYS A 161 0.89 6.85 19.19
N LEU A 162 1.91 5.99 19.37
CA LEU A 162 2.11 4.80 18.55
C LEU A 162 0.95 3.81 18.69
N MET A 163 0.52 3.51 19.92
CA MET A 163 -0.62 2.62 20.17
C MET A 163 -1.91 3.14 19.52
N LEU A 164 -2.17 4.44 19.61
CA LEU A 164 -3.33 5.06 18.96
C LEU A 164 -3.26 4.94 17.43
N LEU A 165 -2.07 5.15 16.84
CA LEU A 165 -1.86 4.99 15.41
C LEU A 165 -2.13 3.54 14.97
N TYR A 166 -1.66 2.54 15.72
CA TYR A 166 -1.86 1.13 15.38
C TYR A 166 -3.32 0.71 15.40
N SER A 167 -4.06 1.14 16.41
CA SER A 167 -5.49 0.88 16.48
C SER A 167 -6.24 1.46 15.28
N ARG A 168 -5.86 2.67 14.83
CA ARG A 168 -6.47 3.31 13.65
C ARG A 168 -6.08 2.60 12.36
N LEU A 169 -4.81 2.23 12.22
CA LEU A 169 -4.30 1.54 11.05
C LEU A 169 -4.91 0.16 10.84
N GLU A 170 -5.08 -0.60 11.93
CA GLU A 170 -5.77 -1.90 11.86
C GLU A 170 -7.23 -1.73 11.40
N THR A 171 -7.91 -0.67 11.85
CA THR A 171 -9.29 -0.38 11.45
C THR A 171 -9.41 -0.09 9.96
N ILE A 172 -8.45 0.67 9.39
CA ILE A 172 -8.40 0.96 7.95
C ILE A 172 -8.18 -0.34 7.16
N SER A 173 -7.19 -1.16 7.53
CA SER A 173 -6.93 -2.45 6.88
C SER A 173 -8.14 -3.39 6.95
N ASN A 174 -8.86 -3.43 8.07
CA ASN A 174 -10.07 -4.25 8.20
C ASN A 174 -11.23 -3.73 7.33
N SER A 175 -11.42 -2.41 7.22
CA SER A 175 -12.45 -1.82 6.35
C SER A 175 -12.19 -2.04 4.85
N GLU A 176 -10.91 -2.09 4.43
CA GLU A 176 -10.53 -2.41 3.05
C GLU A 176 -10.71 -3.90 2.71
N ASN A 177 -10.90 -4.78 3.72
CA ASN A 177 -11.05 -6.22 3.56
C ASN A 177 -12.52 -6.70 3.54
N GLU A 178 -13.52 -5.81 3.70
CA GLU A 178 -14.93 -6.15 3.47
C GLU A 178 -15.19 -6.37 1.97
N SER A 179 -15.44 -7.63 1.62
CA SER A 179 -15.51 -8.15 0.25
C SER A 179 -16.68 -7.61 -0.58
N LYS A 180 -16.39 -7.05 -1.76
CA LYS A 180 -17.35 -7.01 -2.89
C LYS A 180 -16.85 -7.93 -4.00
N GLU A 181 -17.71 -8.86 -4.42
CA GLU A 181 -17.48 -9.67 -5.60
C GLU A 181 -17.63 -8.75 -6.83
N ILE A 182 -16.59 -8.66 -7.66
CA ILE A 182 -16.49 -7.67 -8.74
C ILE A 182 -16.91 -8.32 -10.05
N ASP A 183 -17.95 -7.76 -10.68
CA ASP A 183 -18.53 -8.23 -11.94
C ASP A 183 -18.39 -7.15 -13.01
N VAL A 184 -17.46 -7.35 -13.95
CA VAL A 184 -17.13 -6.40 -15.03
C VAL A 184 -18.33 -6.16 -15.95
N GLU A 185 -19.18 -7.17 -16.15
CA GLU A 185 -20.38 -7.02 -16.98
C GLU A 185 -21.38 -6.08 -16.32
N LYS A 186 -21.57 -6.18 -14.99
CA LYS A 186 -22.43 -5.24 -14.24
C LYS A 186 -21.94 -3.79 -14.33
N ILE A 187 -20.62 -3.56 -14.30
CA ILE A 187 -20.05 -2.21 -14.45
C ILE A 187 -20.37 -1.66 -15.85
N ASN A 188 -20.11 -2.45 -16.90
CA ASN A 188 -20.39 -2.07 -18.27
C ASN A 188 -21.88 -1.81 -18.50
N GLU A 189 -22.75 -2.65 -17.95
CA GLU A 189 -24.20 -2.45 -18.02
C GLU A 189 -24.64 -1.20 -17.27
N TYR A 190 -24.09 -0.92 -16.08
CA TYR A 190 -24.41 0.28 -15.32
C TYR A 190 -24.07 1.55 -16.11
N ILE A 191 -22.85 1.62 -16.67
CA ILE A 191 -22.42 2.78 -17.46
C ILE A 191 -23.29 2.93 -18.72
N LYS A 192 -23.61 1.84 -19.42
CA LYS A 192 -24.50 1.88 -20.61
C LYS A 192 -25.90 2.36 -20.26
N ARG A 193 -26.49 1.89 -19.16
CA ARG A 193 -27.82 2.31 -18.69
C ARG A 193 -27.86 3.79 -18.31
N ASN A 194 -26.80 4.30 -17.72
CA ASN A 194 -26.69 5.69 -17.27
C ASN A 194 -26.00 6.63 -18.27
N LYS A 195 -25.69 6.15 -19.49
CA LYS A 195 -24.93 6.87 -20.51
C LYS A 195 -25.44 8.30 -20.73
N ASN A 196 -26.74 8.48 -20.94
CA ASN A 196 -27.32 9.79 -21.22
C ASN A 196 -27.16 10.77 -20.05
N TYR A 197 -27.25 10.28 -18.80
CA TYR A 197 -27.01 11.10 -17.62
C TYR A 197 -25.54 11.50 -17.53
N ILE A 198 -24.62 10.56 -17.77
CA ILE A 198 -23.18 10.82 -17.70
C ILE A 198 -22.76 11.84 -18.77
N LEU A 199 -23.21 11.65 -20.01
CA LEU A 199 -22.98 12.58 -21.12
C LEU A 199 -23.44 14.00 -20.76
N ALA A 200 -24.70 14.15 -20.35
CA ALA A 200 -25.30 15.47 -20.15
C ALA A 200 -24.84 16.18 -18.87
N ARG A 201 -24.68 15.46 -17.75
CA ARG A 201 -24.38 16.08 -16.44
C ARG A 201 -22.91 16.43 -16.28
N TYR A 202 -22.02 15.62 -16.86
CA TYR A 202 -20.58 15.70 -16.69
C TYR A 202 -19.84 16.07 -17.98
N HIS A 203 -20.57 16.44 -19.04
CA HIS A 203 -19.98 16.88 -20.32
C HIS A 203 -18.94 15.88 -20.86
N VAL A 204 -19.25 14.59 -20.70
CA VAL A 204 -18.40 13.50 -21.18
C VAL A 204 -18.71 13.31 -22.65
N GLU A 205 -17.69 13.37 -23.51
CA GLU A 205 -17.81 12.96 -24.91
C GLU A 205 -17.52 11.45 -25.05
N LYS A 206 -16.46 10.99 -24.39
CA LYS A 206 -16.04 9.57 -24.36
C LYS A 206 -15.63 9.12 -22.97
N LEU A 207 -15.94 7.87 -22.67
CA LEU A 207 -15.49 7.19 -21.46
C LEU A 207 -14.96 5.80 -21.84
N TYR A 208 -13.72 5.52 -21.44
CA TYR A 208 -13.09 4.22 -21.66
C TYR A 208 -12.70 3.60 -20.33
N LEU A 209 -12.82 2.29 -20.23
CA LEU A 209 -12.24 1.47 -19.18
C LEU A 209 -10.82 1.09 -19.57
N TYR A 210 -9.87 1.26 -18.67
CA TYR A 210 -8.49 0.83 -18.87
C TYR A 210 -7.95 0.10 -17.63
N GLY A 211 -6.65 -0.20 -17.62
CA GLY A 211 -6.02 -0.81 -16.45
C GLY A 211 -6.40 -2.28 -16.23
N SER A 212 -6.46 -2.68 -14.95
CA SER A 212 -6.60 -4.10 -14.58
C SER A 212 -7.95 -4.71 -14.98
N PHE A 213 -9.01 -3.89 -14.98
CA PHE A 213 -10.36 -4.27 -15.39
C PHE A 213 -10.45 -4.53 -16.89
N ALA A 214 -9.87 -3.65 -17.71
CA ALA A 214 -9.89 -3.83 -19.16
C ALA A 214 -9.05 -5.04 -19.63
N LYS A 215 -7.99 -5.37 -18.88
CA LYS A 215 -7.11 -6.52 -19.15
C LYS A 215 -7.62 -7.85 -18.59
N ASN A 216 -8.77 -7.90 -17.92
CA ASN A 216 -9.23 -9.08 -17.17
C ASN A 216 -8.17 -9.65 -16.19
N THR A 217 -7.33 -8.77 -15.63
CA THR A 217 -6.30 -9.12 -14.64
C THR A 217 -6.61 -8.52 -13.27
N MET A 218 -7.80 -7.93 -13.11
CA MET A 218 -8.29 -7.41 -11.85
C MET A 218 -8.37 -8.48 -10.77
N ASN A 219 -8.10 -8.08 -9.54
CA ASN A 219 -8.42 -8.87 -8.36
C ASN A 219 -9.47 -8.14 -7.53
N LYS A 220 -9.96 -8.79 -6.47
CA LYS A 220 -10.99 -8.25 -5.56
C LYS A 220 -10.71 -6.87 -4.95
N ASN A 221 -9.47 -6.36 -5.05
CA ASN A 221 -9.04 -5.09 -4.50
C ASN A 221 -8.63 -4.07 -5.57
N SER A 222 -8.84 -4.38 -6.85
CA SER A 222 -8.57 -3.47 -7.95
C SER A 222 -9.52 -2.27 -7.91
N ASP A 223 -8.96 -1.08 -8.11
CA ASP A 223 -9.74 0.14 -8.39
C ASP A 223 -10.15 0.11 -9.88
N ILE A 224 -11.23 0.79 -10.24
CA ILE A 224 -11.69 0.91 -11.62
C ILE A 224 -11.06 2.15 -12.24
N ASP A 225 -10.23 1.94 -13.26
CA ASP A 225 -9.54 3.01 -13.96
C ASP A 225 -10.34 3.42 -15.22
N PHE A 226 -10.76 4.68 -15.31
CA PHE A 226 -11.37 5.25 -16.51
C PHE A 226 -10.54 6.35 -17.16
N LEU A 227 -10.57 6.37 -18.49
CA LEU A 227 -10.12 7.49 -19.32
C LEU A 227 -11.35 8.28 -19.76
N VAL A 228 -11.31 9.59 -19.60
CA VAL A 228 -12.41 10.47 -20.02
C VAL A 228 -11.93 11.46 -21.08
N ILE A 229 -12.77 11.68 -22.09
CA ILE A 229 -12.70 12.81 -23.00
C ILE A 229 -13.92 13.68 -22.68
N LEU A 230 -13.67 14.92 -22.28
CA LEU A 230 -14.70 15.92 -22.03
C LEU A 230 -14.91 16.79 -23.28
N GLU A 231 -16.07 17.44 -23.38
CA GLU A 231 -16.38 18.40 -24.45
C GLU A 231 -15.30 19.50 -24.58
N GLU A 232 -15.00 19.93 -25.81
CA GLU A 232 -13.86 20.80 -26.14
C GLU A 232 -13.94 22.21 -25.53
N ASP A 233 -15.14 22.68 -25.19
CA ASP A 233 -15.42 24.03 -24.69
C ASP A 233 -15.22 24.19 -23.18
N ILE A 234 -14.89 23.11 -22.46
CA ILE A 234 -14.64 23.14 -21.01
C ILE A 234 -13.22 23.63 -20.70
N ILE A 235 -13.11 24.66 -19.86
CA ILE A 235 -11.82 25.17 -19.38
C ILE A 235 -11.18 24.26 -18.32
N ASN A 236 -9.84 24.27 -18.21
CA ASN A 236 -9.09 23.34 -17.35
C ASN A 236 -9.54 23.28 -15.88
N ILE A 237 -9.87 24.42 -15.27
CA ILE A 237 -10.35 24.47 -13.87
C ILE A 237 -11.69 23.74 -13.73
N GLU A 238 -12.56 23.84 -14.72
CA GLU A 238 -13.84 23.15 -14.74
C GLU A 238 -13.66 21.64 -15.00
N LYS A 239 -12.69 21.24 -15.83
CA LYS A 239 -12.35 19.84 -16.06
C LYS A 239 -12.00 19.11 -14.76
N GLU A 240 -11.14 19.70 -13.93
CA GLU A 240 -10.75 19.10 -12.64
C GLU A 240 -11.96 18.91 -11.71
N ARG A 241 -12.84 19.92 -11.62
CA ARG A 241 -14.07 19.83 -10.83
C ARG A 241 -14.99 18.73 -11.34
N ILE A 242 -15.21 18.68 -12.65
CA ILE A 242 -16.09 17.69 -13.30
C ILE A 242 -15.56 16.27 -13.08
N ILE A 243 -14.25 16.05 -13.28
CA ILE A 243 -13.61 14.76 -13.06
C ILE A 243 -13.78 14.32 -11.60
N LYS A 244 -13.58 15.23 -10.64
CA LYS A 244 -13.76 14.93 -9.22
C LYS A 244 -15.22 14.56 -8.89
N GLU A 245 -16.19 15.33 -9.38
CA GLU A 245 -17.62 15.03 -9.19
C GLU A 245 -18.02 13.68 -9.83
N LEU A 246 -17.43 13.36 -10.99
CA LEU A 246 -17.67 12.10 -11.68
C LEU A 246 -17.06 10.91 -10.93
N ILE A 247 -15.85 11.07 -10.37
CA ILE A 247 -15.21 10.07 -9.49
C ILE A 247 -16.11 9.77 -8.29
N GLU A 248 -16.58 10.81 -7.60
CA GLU A 248 -17.43 10.67 -6.42
C GLU A 248 -18.75 9.97 -6.76
N TYR A 249 -19.38 10.36 -7.87
CA TYR A 249 -20.61 9.72 -8.35
C TYR A 249 -20.40 8.25 -8.71
N LEU A 250 -19.43 7.93 -9.58
CA LEU A 250 -19.22 6.55 -10.03
C LEU A 250 -18.75 5.65 -8.88
N THR A 251 -17.91 6.15 -7.97
CA THR A 251 -17.49 5.40 -6.78
C THR A 251 -18.69 5.04 -5.90
N LYS A 252 -19.61 5.99 -5.70
CA LYS A 252 -20.81 5.77 -4.91
C LYS A 252 -21.74 4.73 -5.54
N GLU A 253 -21.98 4.84 -6.84
CA GLU A 253 -22.97 4.00 -7.53
C GLU A 253 -22.47 2.59 -7.83
N ILE A 254 -21.20 2.47 -8.24
CA ILE A 254 -20.59 1.17 -8.52
C ILE A 254 -20.16 0.49 -7.21
N GLY A 255 -19.86 1.29 -6.19
CA GLY A 255 -19.43 0.80 -4.88
C GLY A 255 -18.02 0.21 -4.86
N ILE A 256 -17.24 0.44 -5.92
CA ILE A 256 -15.81 0.15 -6.03
C ILE A 256 -15.12 1.50 -6.24
N LYS A 257 -13.91 1.68 -5.70
CA LYS A 257 -13.15 2.91 -5.89
C LYS A 257 -12.88 3.14 -7.38
N VAL A 258 -13.20 4.33 -7.86
CA VAL A 258 -13.01 4.75 -9.26
C VAL A 258 -11.91 5.81 -9.32
N ASP A 259 -10.96 5.64 -10.24
CA ASP A 259 -9.98 6.66 -10.60
C ASP A 259 -10.22 7.07 -12.06
N ILE A 260 -10.23 8.38 -12.35
CA ILE A 260 -10.48 8.93 -13.68
C ILE A 260 -9.33 9.84 -14.09
N ILE A 261 -8.82 9.65 -15.30
CA ILE A 261 -7.78 10.50 -15.90
C ILE A 261 -8.28 11.09 -17.22
N ASP A 262 -8.01 12.39 -17.44
CA ASP A 262 -8.27 13.04 -18.72
C ASP A 262 -7.37 12.45 -19.81
N PHE A 263 -7.94 12.16 -20.98
CA PHE A 263 -7.22 11.50 -22.07
C PHE A 263 -5.98 12.30 -22.53
N THR A 264 -6.06 13.63 -22.56
CA THR A 264 -4.94 14.49 -22.95
C THR A 264 -3.80 14.42 -21.93
N HIS A 265 -4.16 14.33 -20.64
CA HIS A 265 -3.18 14.12 -19.58
C HIS A 265 -2.59 12.71 -19.64
N ALA A 266 -3.42 11.69 -19.87
CA ALA A 266 -3.02 10.31 -19.99
C ALA A 266 -1.97 10.10 -21.09
N MET A 267 -2.13 10.75 -22.25
CA MET A 267 -1.16 10.68 -23.36
C MET A 267 0.24 11.20 -23.00
N LYS A 268 0.37 12.00 -21.93
CA LYS A 268 1.66 12.53 -21.47
C LYS A 268 2.30 11.68 -20.37
N VAL A 269 1.49 10.93 -19.63
CA VAL A 269 1.90 10.32 -18.35
C VAL A 269 1.83 8.80 -18.38
N LEU A 270 0.95 8.22 -19.20
CA LEU A 270 0.82 6.77 -19.33
C LEU A 270 1.72 6.23 -20.45
N GLU A 271 2.27 5.03 -20.24
CA GLU A 271 3.01 4.31 -21.27
C GLU A 271 2.06 3.76 -22.34
N ILE A 272 2.50 3.69 -23.60
CA ILE A 272 1.70 3.22 -24.75
C ILE A 272 1.05 1.86 -24.47
N ASN A 273 1.75 0.96 -23.78
CA ASN A 273 1.30 -0.39 -23.41
C ASN A 273 0.08 -0.41 -22.45
N GLU A 274 -0.21 0.70 -21.75
CA GLU A 274 -1.40 0.83 -20.92
C GLU A 274 -2.64 1.19 -21.74
N MET A 275 -2.46 1.86 -22.88
CA MET A 275 -3.54 2.26 -23.78
C MET A 275 -3.92 1.20 -24.82
N GLU A 276 -3.10 0.18 -25.04
CA GLU A 276 -3.38 -0.89 -26.01
C GLU A 276 -4.64 -1.73 -25.71
N ASN A 277 -5.09 -1.74 -24.46
CA ASN A 277 -6.20 -2.60 -24.00
C ASN A 277 -7.40 -1.80 -23.48
N ILE A 278 -7.67 -0.60 -24.02
CA ILE A 278 -8.84 0.20 -23.60
C ILE A 278 -10.15 -0.40 -24.14
N ILE A 279 -11.20 -0.35 -23.32
CA ILE A 279 -12.57 -0.75 -23.69
C ILE A 279 -13.45 0.49 -23.72
N THR A 280 -14.05 0.78 -24.87
CA THR A 280 -14.99 1.90 -25.02
C THR A 280 -16.32 1.60 -24.33
N LEU A 281 -16.76 2.52 -23.46
CA LEU A 281 -18.05 2.41 -22.76
C LEU A 281 -19.10 3.41 -23.27
N ILE A 282 -18.68 4.61 -23.66
CA ILE A 282 -19.53 5.70 -24.15
C ILE A 282 -19.08 6.19 -25.53
#